data_AF-A0A7Z0UX41-F1
#
_entry.id   AF-A0A7Z0UX41-F1
#
_cell.length_a   1.000
_cell.length_b   1.000
_cell.length_c   1.000
_cell.angle_alpha   90.00
_cell.angle_beta   90.00
_cell.angle_gamma   90.00
#
_symmetry.space_group_name_H-M   'P 1'
#
loop_
_entity.id
_entity.type
_entity.pdbx_description
1 polymer ?
#
loop_
_entity_poly.entity_id
_entity_poly.type
_entity_poly.pdbx_seq_one_letter_code
_entity_poly.pdbx_strand_id
1 'polypeptide(L)'
;MELIKDFITLTTTDGDIILDYHAGSGTTAHAVLDLNKNGGSRKFILIEQMDYIEDITVQRIIKAMKKYDLNESFVCFELKKYNQYFIDKILQAQTMGDLDTVYNDMAKNAFFKFWFDKDDFQKQYKKDADDKQISLDDRKKILIEVLDENQLYLNYADIDDTRFNVSDDDKALSKAFYGA
;
A
#
# COMPACT_ATOMS: atom_id res chain seq x y z
N MET A 1 -20.71 -12.23 16.71
CA MET A 1 -19.63 -11.32 16.30
C MET A 1 -19.81 -10.04 17.09
N GLU A 2 -19.84 -10.15 18.42
CA GLU A 2 -20.58 -9.17 19.23
C GLU A 2 -19.71 -7.98 19.63
N LEU A 3 -18.45 -8.22 20.02
CA LEU A 3 -17.58 -7.18 20.58
C LEU A 3 -17.47 -5.92 19.70
N ILE A 4 -17.08 -6.07 18.43
CA ILE A 4 -16.89 -4.93 17.53
C ILE A 4 -18.22 -4.23 17.22
N LYS A 5 -19.30 -5.01 17.09
CA LYS A 5 -20.64 -4.49 16.85
C LYS A 5 -21.15 -3.66 18.03
N ASP A 6 -20.87 -4.10 19.25
CA ASP A 6 -21.23 -3.38 20.47
C ASP A 6 -20.49 -2.04 20.54
N PHE A 7 -19.17 -2.02 20.26
CA PHE A 7 -18.41 -0.78 20.19
C PHE A 7 -18.98 0.19 19.15
N ILE A 8 -19.22 -0.27 17.93
CA ILE A 8 -19.78 0.56 16.85
C ILE A 8 -21.14 1.13 17.27
N THR A 9 -22.00 0.32 17.89
CA THR A 9 -23.33 0.75 18.34
C THR A 9 -23.24 1.84 19.42
N LEU A 10 -22.26 1.75 20.32
CA LEU A 10 -22.07 2.70 21.41
C LEU A 10 -21.41 4.01 20.98
N THR A 11 -20.58 3.99 19.93
CA THR A 11 -19.74 5.14 19.54
C THR A 11 -20.15 5.82 18.24
N THR A 12 -21.08 5.23 17.47
CA THR A 12 -21.45 5.75 16.15
C THR A 12 -22.95 5.75 15.89
N THR A 13 -23.36 6.65 15.02
CA THR A 13 -24.72 6.81 14.50
C THR A 13 -24.76 6.57 12.99
N ASP A 14 -25.94 6.65 12.41
CA ASP A 14 -26.13 6.44 10.97
C ASP A 14 -25.40 7.53 10.17
N GLY A 15 -24.77 7.11 9.05
CA GLY A 15 -23.97 7.98 8.20
C GLY A 15 -22.50 8.13 8.62
N ASP A 16 -22.12 7.73 9.84
CA ASP A 16 -20.73 7.78 10.31
C ASP A 16 -19.82 6.83 9.53
N ILE A 17 -18.54 7.20 9.44
CA ILE A 17 -17.48 6.42 8.78
C ILE A 17 -16.62 5.73 9.84
N ILE A 18 -16.57 4.40 9.80
CA ILE A 18 -15.72 3.59 10.68
C ILE A 18 -14.41 3.28 9.96
N LEU A 19 -13.28 3.71 10.53
CA LEU A 19 -11.94 3.39 10.03
C LEU A 19 -11.33 2.24 10.84
N ASP A 20 -10.85 1.21 10.14
CA ASP A 20 -10.04 0.14 10.71
C ASP A 20 -8.79 -0.04 9.85
N TYR A 21 -7.64 0.34 10.40
CA TYR A 21 -6.36 0.30 9.70
C TYR A 21 -5.55 -0.98 9.96
N HIS A 22 -6.14 -1.96 10.64
CA HIS A 22 -5.62 -3.32 10.81
C HIS A 22 -6.75 -4.31 10.52
N ALA A 23 -7.33 -4.20 9.32
CA ALA A 23 -8.59 -4.85 8.99
C ALA A 23 -8.56 -6.38 9.17
N GLY A 24 -7.40 -7.00 8.93
CA GLY A 24 -7.18 -8.43 9.01
C GLY A 24 -8.22 -9.15 8.19
N SER A 25 -8.95 -10.06 8.84
CA SER A 25 -10.04 -10.80 8.19
C SER A 25 -11.26 -9.97 7.77
N GLY A 26 -11.35 -8.67 8.09
CA GLY A 26 -12.51 -7.82 7.75
C GLY A 26 -13.65 -7.91 8.76
N THR A 27 -13.34 -8.09 10.05
CA THR A 27 -14.37 -8.22 11.11
C THR A 27 -15.15 -6.93 11.31
N THR A 28 -14.48 -5.78 11.23
CA THR A 28 -15.12 -4.45 11.38
C THR A 28 -16.15 -4.18 10.30
N ALA A 29 -15.80 -4.38 9.02
CA ALA A 29 -16.77 -4.23 7.93
C ALA A 29 -17.97 -5.19 8.06
N HIS A 30 -17.74 -6.45 8.43
CA HIS A 30 -18.85 -7.38 8.67
C HIS A 30 -19.76 -6.91 9.83
N ALA A 31 -19.23 -6.25 10.86
CA ALA A 31 -20.04 -5.74 11.96
C ALA A 31 -20.90 -4.56 11.50
N VAL A 32 -20.34 -3.67 10.68
CA VAL A 32 -21.07 -2.56 10.05
C VAL A 32 -22.20 -3.08 9.17
N LEU A 33 -21.92 -4.05 8.28
CA LEU A 33 -22.93 -4.66 7.42
C LEU A 33 -24.05 -5.36 8.23
N ASP A 34 -23.70 -6.02 9.34
CA ASP A 34 -24.67 -6.64 10.25
C ASP A 34 -25.60 -5.61 10.93
N LEU A 35 -25.11 -4.39 11.20
CA LEU A 35 -25.93 -3.30 11.71
C LEU A 35 -26.78 -2.67 10.60
N ASN A 36 -26.21 -2.45 9.41
CA ASN A 36 -26.90 -1.84 8.28
C ASN A 36 -28.06 -2.68 7.75
N LYS A 37 -28.01 -4.02 7.88
CA LYS A 37 -29.14 -4.89 7.49
C LYS A 37 -30.46 -4.57 8.20
N ASN A 38 -30.40 -3.89 9.35
CA ASN A 38 -31.58 -3.44 10.09
C ASN A 38 -31.94 -1.97 9.81
N GLY A 39 -31.50 -1.41 8.67
CA GLY A 39 -31.82 -0.05 8.24
C GLY A 39 -30.77 1.02 8.58
N GLY A 40 -29.60 0.62 9.09
CA GLY A 40 -28.48 1.55 9.32
C GLY A 40 -27.81 1.99 8.03
N SER A 41 -27.06 3.09 8.08
CA SER A 41 -26.32 3.65 6.92
C SER A 41 -24.86 4.00 7.23
N ARG A 42 -24.26 3.26 8.16
CA ARG A 42 -22.84 3.41 8.54
C ARG A 42 -21.96 3.01 7.37
N LYS A 43 -20.84 3.70 7.18
CA LYS A 43 -19.83 3.40 6.15
C LYS A 43 -18.57 2.88 6.81
N PHE A 44 -17.70 2.22 6.06
CA PHE A 44 -16.41 1.78 6.57
C PHE A 44 -15.28 2.01 5.57
N ILE A 45 -14.08 2.23 6.11
CA ILE A 45 -12.81 2.21 5.39
C ILE A 45 -11.93 1.20 6.10
N LEU A 46 -11.38 0.26 5.32
CA LEU A 46 -10.46 -0.76 5.80
C LEU A 46 -9.08 -0.54 5.18
N ILE A 47 -8.03 -0.68 5.97
CA ILE A 47 -6.64 -0.72 5.49
C ILE A 47 -6.02 -2.04 5.96
N GLU A 48 -5.35 -2.72 5.04
CA GLU A 48 -4.64 -3.97 5.25
C GLU A 48 -3.39 -3.99 4.38
N GLN A 49 -2.31 -4.63 4.85
CA GLN A 49 -1.00 -4.65 4.19
C GLN A 49 -0.55 -6.05 3.79
N MET A 50 -1.18 -7.10 4.31
CA MET A 50 -0.81 -8.48 4.03
C MET A 50 -1.30 -8.94 2.64
N ASP A 51 -0.71 -10.01 2.12
CA ASP A 51 -1.01 -10.56 0.79
C ASP A 51 -2.38 -11.25 0.67
N TYR A 52 -3.05 -11.52 1.79
CA TYR A 52 -4.32 -12.25 1.85
C TYR A 52 -5.58 -11.40 1.62
N ILE A 53 -5.44 -10.10 1.28
CA ILE A 53 -6.56 -9.15 1.18
C ILE A 53 -7.67 -9.67 0.26
N GLU A 54 -7.31 -10.09 -0.94
CA GLU A 54 -8.26 -10.53 -1.97
C GLU A 54 -8.91 -11.87 -1.65
N ASP A 55 -8.15 -12.78 -1.03
CA ASP A 55 -8.58 -14.16 -0.76
C ASP A 55 -9.41 -14.29 0.52
N ILE A 56 -9.13 -13.45 1.53
CA ILE A 56 -9.74 -13.54 2.86
C ILE A 56 -10.65 -12.34 3.13
N THR A 57 -10.10 -11.13 3.13
CA THR A 57 -10.78 -9.92 3.60
C THR A 57 -11.92 -9.55 2.66
N VAL A 58 -11.62 -9.40 1.37
CA VAL A 58 -12.61 -9.09 0.32
C VAL A 58 -13.66 -10.19 0.22
N GLN A 59 -13.25 -11.47 0.21
CA GLN A 59 -14.21 -12.57 0.15
C GLN A 59 -15.16 -12.61 1.34
N ARG A 60 -14.70 -12.30 2.55
CA ARG A 60 -15.57 -12.24 3.73
C ARG A 60 -16.62 -11.15 3.58
N ILE A 61 -16.23 -9.96 3.13
CA ILE A 61 -17.14 -8.82 2.94
C ILE A 61 -18.21 -9.16 1.89
N ILE A 62 -17.80 -9.68 0.73
CA ILE A 62 -18.72 -10.11 -0.32
C ILE A 62 -19.70 -11.18 0.19
N LYS A 63 -19.21 -12.16 0.96
CA LYS A 63 -20.06 -13.20 1.57
C LYS A 63 -21.06 -12.61 2.58
N ALA A 64 -20.64 -11.62 3.38
CA ALA A 64 -21.52 -10.96 4.34
C ALA A 64 -22.61 -10.13 3.64
N MET A 65 -22.25 -9.35 2.62
CA MET A 65 -23.21 -8.57 1.81
C MET A 65 -24.26 -9.49 1.16
N LYS A 66 -23.82 -10.60 0.55
CA LYS A 66 -24.72 -11.60 -0.04
C LYS A 66 -25.61 -12.26 0.99
N LYS A 67 -25.08 -12.58 2.18
CA LYS A 67 -25.84 -13.21 3.26
C LYS A 67 -26.98 -12.31 3.77
N TYR A 68 -26.76 -11.00 3.82
CA TYR A 68 -27.73 -10.04 4.32
C TYR A 68 -28.60 -9.41 3.23
N ASP A 69 -28.44 -9.84 1.98
CA ASP A 69 -29.16 -9.31 0.81
C ASP A 69 -29.04 -7.78 0.69
N LEU A 70 -27.84 -7.25 0.99
CA LEU A 70 -27.56 -5.83 0.97
C LEU A 70 -27.21 -5.38 -0.46
N ASN A 71 -27.95 -4.40 -0.97
CA ASN A 71 -27.63 -3.71 -2.22
C ASN A 71 -26.65 -2.55 -1.97
N GLU A 72 -25.54 -2.85 -1.29
CA GLU A 72 -24.47 -1.89 -1.01
C GLU A 72 -23.32 -2.03 -2.02
N SER A 73 -22.52 -0.96 -2.19
CA SER A 73 -21.31 -0.98 -3.00
C SER A 73 -20.08 -1.17 -2.12
N PHE A 74 -19.16 -2.03 -2.55
CA PHE A 74 -17.83 -2.17 -1.96
C PHE A 74 -16.78 -2.05 -3.05
N VAL A 75 -15.73 -1.27 -2.79
CA VAL A 75 -14.60 -1.06 -3.70
C VAL A 75 -13.31 -1.36 -2.92
N CYS A 76 -12.41 -2.11 -3.55
CA CYS A 76 -11.05 -2.35 -3.07
C CYS A 76 -10.07 -1.79 -4.09
N PHE A 77 -9.03 -1.11 -3.63
CA PHE A 77 -7.95 -0.55 -4.45
C PHE A 77 -6.68 -0.48 -3.62
N GLU A 78 -5.53 -0.44 -4.29
CA GLU A 78 -4.21 -0.35 -3.67
C GLU A 78 -3.53 0.98 -3.96
N LEU A 79 -2.51 1.31 -3.16
CA LEU A 79 -1.68 2.48 -3.39
C LEU A 79 -0.76 2.27 -4.58
N LYS A 80 -0.70 3.26 -5.49
CA LYS A 80 0.24 3.23 -6.60
C LYS A 80 1.68 3.28 -6.08
N LYS A 81 2.41 2.18 -6.25
CA LYS A 81 3.82 2.06 -5.86
C LYS A 81 4.68 3.07 -6.62
N TYR A 82 5.61 3.68 -5.90
CA TYR A 82 6.70 4.48 -6.45
C TYR A 82 8.04 3.89 -6.05
N ASN A 83 8.68 4.32 -4.95
CA ASN A 83 9.93 3.66 -4.52
C ASN A 83 9.72 2.20 -4.11
N GLN A 84 8.52 1.81 -3.66
CA GLN A 84 8.19 0.42 -3.35
C GLN A 84 8.39 -0.50 -4.57
N TYR A 85 8.19 -0.01 -5.79
CA TYR A 85 8.45 -0.78 -7.02
C TYR A 85 9.92 -1.20 -7.13
N PHE A 86 10.85 -0.32 -6.75
CA PHE A 86 12.28 -0.66 -6.75
C PHE A 86 12.61 -1.63 -5.62
N ILE A 87 12.04 -1.44 -4.42
CA ILE A 87 12.24 -2.37 -3.29
C ILE A 87 11.81 -3.79 -3.68
N ASP A 88 10.62 -3.95 -4.27
CA ASP A 88 10.11 -5.25 -4.70
C ASP A 88 11.08 -5.92 -5.68
N LYS A 89 11.59 -5.17 -6.67
CA LYS A 89 12.59 -5.67 -7.62
C LYS A 89 13.92 -6.03 -6.98
N ILE A 90 14.42 -5.22 -6.04
CA ILE A 90 15.66 -5.49 -5.29
C ILE A 90 15.52 -6.79 -4.51
N LEU A 91 14.39 -7.00 -3.83
CA LEU A 91 14.14 -8.22 -3.05
C LEU A 91 14.05 -9.46 -3.96
N GLN A 92 13.40 -9.34 -5.12
CA GLN A 92 13.24 -10.41 -6.10
C GLN A 92 14.52 -10.76 -6.88
N ALA A 93 15.47 -9.83 -6.99
CA ALA A 93 16.74 -10.04 -7.71
C ALA A 93 17.53 -11.23 -7.16
N GLN A 94 18.07 -12.08 -8.04
CA GLN A 94 18.80 -13.30 -7.66
C GLN A 94 20.30 -13.19 -7.97
N THR A 95 20.69 -12.25 -8.82
CA THR A 95 22.07 -12.06 -9.27
C THR A 95 22.54 -10.63 -9.14
N MET A 96 23.86 -10.43 -9.19
CA MET A 96 24.46 -9.09 -9.20
C MET A 96 24.06 -8.28 -10.44
N GLY A 97 23.90 -8.94 -11.60
CA GLY A 97 23.46 -8.28 -12.83
C GLY A 97 22.02 -7.80 -12.78
N ASP A 98 21.14 -8.51 -12.06
CA ASP A 98 19.77 -8.05 -11.80
C ASP A 98 19.80 -6.76 -10.98
N LEU A 99 20.62 -6.72 -9.91
CA LEU A 99 20.78 -5.52 -9.09
C LEU A 99 21.37 -4.34 -9.86
N ASP A 100 22.31 -4.58 -10.77
CA ASP A 100 22.85 -3.54 -11.65
C ASP A 100 21.77 -2.97 -12.57
N THR A 101 20.89 -3.83 -13.08
CA THR A 101 19.75 -3.41 -13.91
C THR A 101 18.76 -2.56 -13.11
N VAL A 102 18.43 -2.99 -11.88
CA VAL A 102 17.54 -2.23 -11.00
C VAL A 102 18.17 -0.89 -10.60
N TYR A 103 19.46 -0.86 -10.27
CA TYR A 103 20.19 0.37 -9.96
C TYR A 103 20.16 1.37 -11.12
N ASN A 104 20.37 0.91 -12.35
CA ASN A 104 20.33 1.77 -13.54
C ASN A 104 18.94 2.38 -13.79
N ASP A 105 17.87 1.66 -13.44
CA ASP A 105 16.48 2.16 -13.47
C ASP A 105 16.25 3.18 -12.34
N MET A 106 16.67 2.85 -11.11
CA MET A 106 16.60 3.75 -9.95
C MET A 106 17.31 5.08 -10.20
N ALA A 107 18.50 5.06 -10.81
CA ALA A 107 19.28 6.26 -11.08
C ALA A 107 18.58 7.27 -12.00
N LYS A 108 17.54 6.84 -12.74
CA LYS A 108 16.74 7.69 -13.64
C LYS A 108 15.40 8.07 -13.03
N ASN A 109 14.79 7.15 -12.29
CA ASN A 109 13.37 7.18 -11.97
C ASN A 109 13.04 7.10 -10.48
N ALA A 110 13.99 6.77 -9.60
CA ALA A 110 13.74 6.69 -8.17
C ALA A 110 13.89 8.04 -7.48
N PHE A 111 13.26 8.16 -6.32
CA PHE A 111 13.47 9.30 -5.43
C PHE A 111 14.42 8.90 -4.30
N PHE A 112 15.63 9.46 -4.30
CA PHE A 112 16.63 9.21 -3.27
C PHE A 112 16.46 10.14 -2.07
N LYS A 113 16.92 9.69 -0.90
CA LYS A 113 16.96 10.50 0.32
C LYS A 113 17.73 11.80 0.09
N PHE A 114 17.35 12.88 0.76
CA PHE A 114 17.95 14.21 0.52
C PHE A 114 19.46 14.25 0.76
N TRP A 115 19.96 13.44 1.69
CA TRP A 115 21.38 13.35 2.04
C TRP A 115 22.14 12.31 1.21
N PHE A 116 21.52 11.77 0.16
CA PHE A 116 22.16 10.82 -0.73
C PHE A 116 23.36 11.47 -1.43
N ASP A 117 24.54 10.91 -1.16
CA ASP A 117 25.77 11.25 -1.85
C ASP A 117 26.17 10.11 -2.81
N LYS A 118 26.30 10.44 -4.09
CA LYS A 118 26.59 9.46 -5.13
C LYS A 118 27.97 8.83 -4.99
N ASP A 119 28.97 9.60 -4.56
CA ASP A 119 30.35 9.13 -4.49
C ASP A 119 30.55 8.22 -3.28
N ASP A 120 29.94 8.56 -2.14
CA ASP A 120 29.90 7.71 -0.95
C ASP A 120 29.15 6.41 -1.22
N PHE A 121 27.98 6.50 -1.84
CA PHE A 121 27.22 5.33 -2.27
C PHE A 121 28.04 4.41 -3.18
N GLN A 122 28.71 4.95 -4.21
CA GLN A 122 29.49 4.14 -5.15
C GLN A 122 30.67 3.43 -4.50
N LYS A 123 31.25 3.97 -3.42
CA LYS A 123 32.30 3.31 -2.65
C LYS A 123 31.73 2.10 -1.90
N GLN A 124 30.65 2.30 -1.16
CA GLN A 124 29.97 1.26 -0.36
C GLN A 124 29.35 0.17 -1.25
N TYR A 125 28.80 0.56 -2.40
CA TYR A 125 28.10 -0.35 -3.32
C TYR A 125 29.04 -1.33 -4.04
N LYS A 126 30.33 -0.99 -4.15
CA LYS A 126 31.34 -1.82 -4.83
C LYS A 126 32.15 -2.68 -3.86
N LYS A 127 32.29 -2.26 -2.61
CA LYS A 127 33.16 -2.90 -1.63
C LYS A 127 32.61 -2.83 -0.21
N ASP A 128 32.89 -3.87 0.59
CA ASP A 128 32.59 -3.87 2.02
C ASP A 128 33.65 -3.09 2.84
N ALA A 129 33.46 -3.06 4.16
CA ALA A 129 34.36 -2.36 5.10
C ALA A 129 35.80 -2.90 5.11
N ASP A 130 36.02 -4.12 4.62
CA ASP A 130 37.32 -4.80 4.52
C ASP A 130 37.91 -4.71 3.10
N ASP A 131 37.37 -3.85 2.24
CA ASP A 131 37.79 -3.69 0.83
C ASP A 131 37.52 -4.94 -0.05
N LYS A 132 36.65 -5.86 0.37
CA LYS A 132 36.26 -7.07 -0.38
C LYS A 132 35.00 -6.85 -1.21
N GLN A 133 34.70 -7.79 -2.10
CA GLN A 133 33.46 -7.78 -2.89
C GLN A 133 32.24 -7.95 -1.98
N ILE A 134 31.27 -7.05 -2.11
CA ILE A 134 30.03 -7.07 -1.32
C ILE A 134 29.16 -8.31 -1.64
N SER A 135 28.50 -8.85 -0.61
CA SER A 135 27.52 -9.92 -0.78
C SER A 135 26.26 -9.42 -1.50
N LEU A 136 25.48 -10.35 -2.09
CA LEU A 136 24.22 -9.99 -2.75
C LEU A 136 23.26 -9.32 -1.77
N ASP A 137 23.12 -9.87 -0.58
CA ASP A 137 22.18 -9.39 0.43
C ASP A 137 22.57 -8.02 0.99
N ASP A 138 23.87 -7.77 1.20
CA ASP A 138 24.32 -6.45 1.64
C ASP A 138 24.14 -5.40 0.54
N ARG A 139 24.34 -5.78 -0.73
CA ARG A 139 24.07 -4.91 -1.87
C ARG A 139 22.59 -4.56 -2.00
N LYS A 140 21.68 -5.51 -1.70
CA LYS A 140 20.25 -5.25 -1.60
C LYS A 140 19.94 -4.23 -0.51
N LYS A 141 20.51 -4.38 0.69
CA LYS A 141 20.29 -3.44 1.81
C LYS A 141 20.72 -2.02 1.43
N ILE A 142 21.91 -1.86 0.86
CA ILE A 142 22.42 -0.54 0.45
C ILE A 142 21.50 0.13 -0.58
N LEU A 143 20.97 -0.63 -1.55
CA LEU A 143 20.03 -0.08 -2.54
C LEU A 143 18.70 0.35 -1.92
N ILE A 144 18.19 -0.41 -0.95
CA ILE A 144 16.96 -0.06 -0.23
C ILE A 144 17.19 1.19 0.63
N GLU A 145 18.33 1.27 1.31
CA GLU A 145 18.63 2.32 2.28
C GLU A 145 18.67 3.73 1.66
N VAL A 146 19.04 3.84 0.39
CA VAL A 146 19.11 5.14 -0.32
C VAL A 146 17.76 5.66 -0.81
N LEU A 147 16.74 4.81 -0.88
CA LEU A 147 15.39 5.20 -1.31
C LEU A 147 14.67 5.96 -0.20
N ASP A 148 13.99 7.06 -0.56
CA ASP A 148 13.19 7.81 0.42
C ASP A 148 11.91 7.03 0.77
N GLU A 149 11.75 6.74 2.06
CA GLU A 149 10.62 6.01 2.64
C GLU A 149 9.32 6.82 2.57
N ASN A 150 9.39 8.16 2.49
CA ASN A 150 8.22 9.01 2.29
C ASN A 150 7.71 8.99 0.85
N GLN A 151 8.47 8.38 -0.07
CA GLN A 151 8.16 8.27 -1.50
C GLN A 151 7.98 6.81 -1.93
N LEU A 152 7.65 5.91 -0.99
CA LEU A 152 7.33 4.51 -1.30
C LEU A 152 6.13 4.38 -2.23
N TYR A 153 5.13 5.24 -2.04
CA TYR A 153 3.92 5.31 -2.84
C TYR A 153 3.75 6.73 -3.39
N LEU A 154 3.12 6.85 -4.55
CA LEU A 154 2.93 8.12 -5.22
C LEU A 154 2.07 9.07 -4.36
N ASN A 155 2.56 10.30 -4.14
CA ASN A 155 1.78 11.32 -3.46
C ASN A 155 0.61 11.77 -4.33
N TYR A 156 -0.56 11.98 -3.71
CA TYR A 156 -1.74 12.49 -4.41
C TYR A 156 -1.49 13.84 -5.11
N ALA A 157 -0.66 14.71 -4.54
CA ALA A 157 -0.29 16.00 -5.14
C ALA A 157 0.41 15.84 -6.50
N ASP A 158 1.07 14.71 -6.73
CA ASP A 158 1.82 14.41 -7.94
C ASP A 158 1.03 13.54 -8.94
N ILE A 159 -0.26 13.28 -8.68
CA ILE A 159 -1.08 12.33 -9.48
C ILE A 159 -1.25 12.75 -10.94
N ASP A 160 -1.22 14.05 -11.23
CA ASP A 160 -1.37 14.60 -12.57
C ASP A 160 -0.02 14.75 -13.30
N ASP A 161 1.11 14.43 -12.65
CA ASP A 161 2.42 14.45 -13.28
C ASP A 161 2.56 13.27 -14.26
N THR A 162 2.78 13.63 -15.53
CA THR A 162 2.92 12.69 -16.65
C THR A 162 4.05 11.67 -16.47
N ARG A 163 5.05 11.94 -15.62
CA ARG A 163 6.16 11.02 -15.34
C ARG A 163 5.68 9.68 -14.75
N PHE A 164 4.58 9.69 -14.00
CA PHE A 164 4.10 8.51 -13.29
C PHE A 164 3.10 7.66 -14.08
N ASN A 165 2.67 8.12 -15.26
CA ASN A 165 1.71 7.42 -16.13
C ASN A 165 0.51 6.87 -15.34
N VAL A 166 -0.11 7.71 -14.50
CA VAL A 166 -1.37 7.37 -13.81
C VAL A 166 -2.51 7.40 -14.83
N SER A 167 -3.33 6.34 -14.86
CA SER A 167 -4.47 6.27 -15.78
C SER A 167 -5.54 7.31 -15.43
N ASP A 168 -6.36 7.71 -16.40
CA ASP A 168 -7.45 8.66 -16.15
C ASP A 168 -8.51 8.07 -15.21
N ASP A 169 -8.71 6.75 -15.26
CA ASP A 169 -9.61 6.03 -14.35
C ASP A 169 -9.09 6.05 -12.89
N ASP A 170 -7.79 5.80 -12.68
CA ASP A 170 -7.17 5.86 -11.35
C ASP A 170 -7.20 7.28 -10.77
N LYS A 171 -6.99 8.29 -11.63
CA LYS A 171 -7.12 9.71 -11.26
C LYS A 171 -8.55 10.03 -10.84
N ALA A 172 -9.54 9.60 -11.62
CA ALA A 172 -10.95 9.82 -11.32
C ALA A 172 -11.36 9.14 -10.01
N LEU A 173 -10.94 7.88 -9.80
CA LEU A 173 -11.21 7.15 -8.56
C LEU A 173 -10.57 7.83 -7.35
N SER A 174 -9.31 8.25 -7.45
CA SER A 174 -8.59 8.93 -6.36
C SER A 174 -9.24 10.27 -6.01
N LYS A 175 -9.61 11.08 -7.03
CA LYS A 175 -10.32 12.35 -6.84
C LYS A 175 -11.67 12.14 -6.14
N ALA A 176 -12.43 11.12 -6.57
CA ALA A 176 -13.70 10.75 -5.94
C ALA A 176 -13.53 10.31 -4.48
N PHE A 177 -12.46 9.57 -4.16
CA PHE A 177 -12.18 9.13 -2.78
C PHE A 177 -11.89 10.30 -1.84
N TYR A 178 -11.12 11.29 -2.28
CA TYR A 178 -10.80 12.49 -1.48
C TYR A 178 -11.90 13.57 -1.52
N GLY A 179 -12.98 13.36 -2.28
CA GLY A 179 -14.09 14.31 -2.39
C GLY A 179 -13.77 15.58 -3.18
N ALA A 180 -12.83 15.48 -4.12
CA ALA A 180 -12.41 16.56 -5.02
C ALA A 180 -13.23 16.61 -6.31
#